data_AF-A0A069PRY4-F1
#
_entry.id   AF-A0A069PRY4-F1
#
_cell.length_a   1.000
_cell.length_b   1.000
_cell.length_c   1.000
_cell.angle_alpha   90.00
_cell.angle_beta   90.00
_cell.angle_gamma   90.00
#
_symmetry.space_group_name_H-M   'P 1'
#
loop_
_entity.id
_entity.type
_entity.pdbx_description
1 polymer ?
#
loop_
_entity_poly.entity_id
_entity_poly.type
_entity_poly.pdbx_seq_one_letter_code
_entity_poly.pdbx_strand_id
1 'polypeptide(L)'
;MSKLLEIEALHAWYGASHVLHGVNLAMDEGEVLALSGRNGSGRSTLARAIMGLVRWQGTASFRGVALAGMRPFRIARLGVGYVPEARDIFPTLTVRENLLLGAKPRARRFTLDDAHRLFPALRERDAVKAGALSGGEQQM
;
A
#
# COMPACT_ATOMS: atom_id res chain seq x y z
N MET A 1 15.79 -18.79 -6.97
CA MET A 1 14.86 -17.68 -7.28
C MET A 1 14.64 -16.93 -5.97
N SER A 2 14.85 -15.60 -5.91
CA SER A 2 14.63 -14.86 -4.67
C SER A 2 13.16 -14.49 -4.51
N LYS A 3 12.59 -14.64 -3.31
CA LYS A 3 11.23 -14.19 -2.98
C LYS A 3 11.09 -12.68 -3.24
N LEU A 4 9.89 -12.25 -3.67
CA LEU A 4 9.57 -10.83 -3.82
C LEU A 4 9.41 -10.17 -2.46
N LEU A 5 8.72 -10.84 -1.54
CA LEU A 5 8.57 -10.46 -0.14
C LEU A 5 8.85 -11.67 0.73
N GLU A 6 9.66 -11.49 1.76
CA GLU A 6 9.97 -12.53 2.75
C GLU A 6 9.91 -11.91 4.14
N ILE A 7 9.21 -12.59 5.06
CA ILE A 7 8.96 -12.15 6.43
C ILE A 7 9.14 -13.36 7.34
N GLU A 8 9.96 -13.22 8.37
CA GLU A 8 10.15 -14.24 9.39
C GLU A 8 9.99 -13.64 10.78
N ALA A 9 9.21 -14.35 11.61
CA ALA A 9 8.92 -13.99 13.00
C ALA A 9 8.57 -12.51 13.18
N LEU A 10 7.72 -11.93 12.31
CA LEU A 10 7.37 -10.52 12.41
C LEU A 10 6.38 -10.31 13.56
N HIS A 11 6.82 -9.48 14.51
CA HIS A 11 6.03 -9.00 15.63
C HIS A 11 5.75 -7.50 15.48
N ALA A 12 4.57 -7.02 15.89
CA ALA A 12 4.23 -5.61 15.79
C ALA A 12 3.36 -5.11 16.94
N TRP A 13 3.52 -3.83 17.30
CA TRP A 13 2.90 -3.23 18.48
C TRP A 13 2.33 -1.83 18.22
N TYR A 14 1.22 -1.52 18.92
CA TYR A 14 0.75 -0.16 19.14
C TYR A 14 0.86 0.18 20.61
N GLY A 15 1.84 1.01 20.98
CA GLY A 15 2.17 1.25 22.39
C GLY A 15 2.52 -0.07 23.09
N ALA A 16 1.78 -0.40 24.15
CA ALA A 16 1.94 -1.66 24.89
C ALA A 16 1.19 -2.85 24.26
N SER A 17 0.31 -2.63 23.29
CA SER A 17 -0.49 -3.70 22.68
C SER A 17 0.33 -4.47 21.65
N HIS A 18 0.58 -5.76 21.90
CA HIS A 18 1.22 -6.69 20.96
C HIS A 18 0.15 -7.26 20.04
N VAL A 19 0.21 -6.95 18.74
CA VAL A 19 -0.86 -7.26 17.77
C VAL A 19 -0.46 -8.38 16.80
N LEU A 20 0.79 -8.39 16.33
CA LEU A 20 1.31 -9.49 15.50
C LEU A 20 2.26 -10.33 16.32
N HIS A 21 2.07 -11.64 16.34
CA HIS A 21 2.78 -12.57 17.21
C HIS A 21 3.65 -13.55 16.41
N GLY A 22 4.64 -13.04 15.67
CA GLY A 22 5.60 -13.89 14.95
C GLY A 22 5.07 -14.40 13.62
N VAL A 23 4.65 -13.48 12.74
CA VAL A 23 4.14 -13.80 11.40
C VAL A 23 5.28 -14.26 10.49
N ASN A 24 5.08 -15.38 9.79
CA ASN A 24 5.93 -15.83 8.70
C ASN A 24 5.14 -15.76 7.40
N LEU A 25 5.72 -15.15 6.36
CA LEU A 25 5.08 -14.98 5.06
C LEU A 25 6.16 -14.91 3.98
N ALA A 26 5.95 -15.61 2.88
CA ALA A 26 6.75 -15.45 1.68
C ALA A 26 5.81 -15.28 0.48
N MET A 27 6.22 -14.47 -0.49
CA MET A 27 5.46 -14.23 -1.72
C MET A 27 6.43 -14.15 -2.90
N ASP A 28 6.11 -14.85 -3.98
CA ASP A 28 6.88 -14.83 -5.22
C ASP A 28 6.48 -13.63 -6.11
N GLU A 29 7.34 -13.29 -7.08
CA GLU A 29 7.00 -12.24 -8.05
C GLU A 29 5.85 -12.70 -8.96
N GLY A 30 4.83 -11.84 -9.13
CA GLY A 30 3.63 -12.14 -9.91
C GLY A 30 2.52 -12.85 -9.12
N GLU A 31 2.76 -13.19 -7.85
CA GLU A 31 1.76 -13.82 -6.99
C GLU A 31 0.73 -12.80 -6.47
N VAL A 32 -0.52 -13.24 -6.32
CA VAL A 32 -1.57 -12.50 -5.64
C VAL A 32 -1.93 -13.23 -4.35
N LEU A 33 -1.65 -12.61 -3.21
CA LEU A 33 -1.90 -13.18 -1.89
C LEU A 33 -3.04 -12.45 -1.18
N ALA A 34 -4.04 -13.21 -0.72
CA ALA A 34 -5.16 -12.70 0.06
C ALA A 34 -5.02 -13.09 1.54
N LEU A 35 -5.04 -12.09 2.43
CA LEU A 35 -5.05 -12.30 3.88
C LEU A 35 -6.47 -12.19 4.43
N SER A 36 -7.00 -13.30 4.92
CA SER A 36 -8.32 -13.38 5.54
C SER A 36 -8.23 -13.61 7.05
N GLY A 37 -9.23 -13.14 7.78
CA GLY A 37 -9.30 -13.23 9.24
C GLY A 37 -10.37 -12.32 9.81
N ARG A 38 -10.71 -12.53 11.09
CA ARG A 38 -11.68 -11.70 11.81
C ARG A 38 -11.21 -10.24 11.90
N ASN A 39 -12.14 -9.33 12.18
CA ASN A 39 -11.76 -7.96 12.53
C ASN A 39 -10.86 -7.99 13.77
N GLY A 40 -9.75 -7.25 13.73
CA GLY A 40 -8.72 -7.27 14.77
C GLY A 40 -7.66 -8.36 14.64
N SER A 41 -7.71 -9.24 13.62
CA SER A 41 -6.68 -10.29 13.45
C SER A 41 -5.29 -9.80 13.00
N GLY A 42 -5.09 -8.48 12.89
CA GLY A 42 -3.79 -7.88 12.55
C GLY A 42 -3.51 -7.69 11.05
N ARG A 43 -4.48 -7.93 10.15
CA ARG A 43 -4.30 -7.79 8.69
C ARG A 43 -3.76 -6.40 8.28
N SER A 44 -4.42 -5.34 8.71
CA SER A 44 -3.98 -3.96 8.44
C SER A 44 -2.66 -3.63 9.15
N THR A 45 -2.42 -4.21 10.34
CA THR A 45 -1.16 -4.08 11.07
C THR A 45 0.01 -4.68 10.30
N LEU A 46 -0.17 -5.83 9.64
CA LEU A 46 0.88 -6.46 8.83
C LEU A 46 1.24 -5.58 7.63
N ALA A 47 0.24 -5.08 6.89
CA ALA A 47 0.49 -4.14 5.79
C ALA A 47 1.21 -2.86 6.26
N ARG A 48 0.83 -2.32 7.42
CA ARG A 48 1.49 -1.16 8.03
C ARG A 48 2.91 -1.48 8.50
N ALA A 49 3.18 -2.69 8.99
CA ALA A 49 4.52 -3.11 9.40
C ALA A 49 5.47 -3.21 8.20
N ILE A 50 5.01 -3.84 7.10
CA ILE A 50 5.75 -3.90 5.83
C ILE A 50 6.09 -2.50 5.32
N MET A 51 5.17 -1.53 5.46
CA MET A 51 5.40 -0.13 5.09
C MET A 51 6.18 0.71 6.11
N GLY A 52 6.59 0.14 7.24
CA GLY A 52 7.29 0.88 8.31
C GLY A 52 6.42 1.94 9.01
N LEU A 53 5.09 1.77 9.00
CA LEU A 53 4.11 2.67 9.62
C LEU A 53 3.74 2.29 11.05
N VAL A 54 4.26 1.17 11.55
CA VAL A 54 4.12 0.72 12.93
C VAL A 54 5.44 0.12 13.40
N ARG A 55 5.71 0.15 14.71
CA ARG A 55 6.88 -0.51 15.28
C ARG A 55 6.76 -2.02 15.13
N TRP A 56 7.82 -2.66 14.66
CA TRP A 56 7.88 -4.11 14.52
C TRP A 56 9.28 -4.65 14.82
N GLN A 57 9.37 -5.97 15.02
CA GLN A 57 10.59 -6.76 15.22
C GLN A 57 10.52 -8.05 14.39
N GLY A 58 11.65 -8.69 14.15
CA GLY A 58 11.79 -9.84 13.24
C GLY A 58 12.58 -9.47 11.99
N THR A 59 12.45 -10.27 10.94
CA THR A 59 13.08 -10.00 9.64
C THR A 59 12.01 -9.76 8.58
N ALA A 60 12.26 -8.82 7.69
CA ALA A 60 11.46 -8.64 6.50
C ALA A 60 12.33 -8.09 5.37
N SER A 61 12.19 -8.62 4.16
CA SER A 61 12.87 -8.14 2.96
C SER A 61 11.93 -8.03 1.77
N PHE A 62 12.18 -7.05 0.91
CA PHE A 62 11.49 -6.87 -0.37
C PHE A 62 12.52 -6.86 -1.49
N ARG A 63 12.43 -7.81 -2.43
CA ARG A 63 13.44 -8.07 -3.48
C ARG A 63 14.86 -8.19 -2.89
N GLY A 64 14.98 -8.90 -1.77
CA GLY A 64 16.25 -9.08 -1.04
C GLY A 64 16.75 -7.85 -0.28
N VAL A 65 16.04 -6.72 -0.31
CA VAL A 65 16.39 -5.53 0.46
C VAL A 65 15.69 -5.56 1.81
N ALA A 66 16.46 -5.55 2.90
CA ALA A 66 15.92 -5.54 4.26
C ALA A 66 15.08 -4.28 4.52
N LEU A 67 13.90 -4.46 5.12
CA LEU A 67 12.96 -3.38 5.44
C LEU A 67 13.12 -2.82 6.86
N ALA A 68 13.81 -3.54 7.73
CA ALA A 68 13.97 -3.18 9.14
C ALA A 68 14.57 -1.77 9.32
N GLY A 69 13.91 -0.95 10.14
CA GLY A 69 14.35 0.43 10.44
C GLY A 69 14.20 1.43 9.28
N MET A 70 13.72 1.01 8.11
CA MET A 70 13.49 1.93 7.00
C MET A 70 12.30 2.83 7.27
N ARG A 71 12.46 4.12 6.95
CA ARG A 71 11.34 5.08 6.92
C ARG A 71 10.40 4.76 5.75
N PRO A 72 9.07 4.97 5.87
CA PRO A 72 8.08 4.61 4.85
C PRO A 72 8.38 5.11 3.43
N PHE A 73 8.84 6.35 3.29
CA PHE A 73 9.17 6.93 1.97
C PHE A 73 10.36 6.24 1.27
N ARG A 74 11.26 5.58 2.03
CA ARG A 74 12.34 4.75 1.45
C ARG A 74 11.78 3.43 0.94
N ILE A 75 10.91 2.80 1.73
CA ILE A 75 10.21 1.56 1.35
C ILE A 75 9.38 1.78 0.08
N ALA A 76 8.62 2.88 0.01
CA ALA A 76 7.86 3.25 -1.19
C ALA A 76 8.73 3.44 -2.44
N ARG A 77 9.97 3.90 -2.28
CA ARG A 77 10.94 4.05 -3.39
C ARG A 77 11.51 2.72 -3.87
N LEU A 78 11.45 1.66 -3.07
CA LEU A 78 11.76 0.28 -3.52
C LEU A 78 10.67 -0.28 -4.45
N GLY A 79 9.51 0.38 -4.51
CA GLY A 79 8.37 -0.01 -5.37
C GLY A 79 7.22 -0.67 -4.62
N VAL A 80 7.21 -0.61 -3.29
CA VAL A 80 6.06 -1.06 -2.47
C VAL A 80 4.99 0.03 -2.47
N GLY A 81 3.79 -0.31 -2.94
CA GLY A 81 2.60 0.55 -2.85
C GLY A 81 1.75 0.18 -1.64
N TYR A 82 1.07 1.16 -1.04
CA TYR A 82 0.15 0.94 0.07
C TYR A 82 -1.11 1.76 -0.12
N VAL A 83 -2.24 1.07 -0.16
CA VAL A 83 -3.58 1.66 -0.23
C VAL A 83 -4.29 1.34 1.08
N PRO A 84 -4.50 2.32 1.98
CA PRO A 84 -5.14 2.10 3.26
C PRO A 84 -6.67 1.94 3.12
N GLU A 85 -7.29 1.34 4.12
CA GLU A 85 -8.75 1.15 4.20
C GLU A 85 -9.53 2.48 4.25
N ALA A 86 -8.94 3.53 4.83
CA ALA A 86 -9.60 4.82 5.06
C ALA A 86 -9.79 5.69 3.80
N ARG A 87 -9.33 5.22 2.62
CA ARG A 87 -9.42 5.96 1.34
C ARG A 87 -8.79 7.36 1.46
N ASP A 88 -7.47 7.38 1.65
CA ASP A 88 -6.67 8.60 1.89
C ASP A 88 -6.43 9.42 0.59
N ILE A 89 -7.51 9.77 -0.11
CA ILE A 89 -7.48 10.72 -1.23
C ILE A 89 -7.32 12.16 -0.71
N PHE A 90 -6.92 13.08 -1.59
CA PHE A 90 -6.90 14.51 -1.31
C PHE A 90 -8.23 15.15 -1.74
N PRO A 91 -9.20 15.37 -0.84
CA PRO A 91 -10.57 15.70 -1.21
C PRO A 91 -10.72 17.08 -1.85
N THR A 92 -9.78 17.98 -1.55
CA THR A 92 -9.73 19.36 -2.07
C THR A 92 -9.08 19.45 -3.44
N LEU A 93 -8.43 18.39 -3.90
CA LEU A 93 -7.88 18.28 -5.25
C LEU A 93 -8.91 17.64 -6.19
N THR A 94 -8.78 17.89 -7.49
CA THR A 94 -9.57 17.19 -8.50
C THR A 94 -9.16 15.73 -8.62
N VAL A 95 -9.98 14.91 -9.26
CA VAL A 95 -9.64 13.52 -9.60
C VAL A 95 -8.33 13.47 -10.38
N ARG A 96 -8.20 14.31 -11.41
CA ARG A 96 -6.99 14.42 -12.22
C ARG A 96 -5.76 14.77 -11.39
N GLU A 97 -5.87 15.76 -10.50
CA GLU A 97 -4.79 16.17 -9.62
C GLU A 97 -4.35 15.04 -8.68
N ASN A 98 -5.30 14.30 -8.08
CA ASN A 98 -5.00 13.12 -7.26
C ASN A 98 -4.21 12.05 -8.04
N LEU A 99 -4.67 11.69 -9.24
CA LEU A 99 -4.01 10.68 -10.08
C LEU A 99 -2.59 11.12 -10.48
N LEU A 100 -2.39 12.42 -10.74
CA LEU A 100 -1.08 12.97 -11.08
C LEU A 100 -0.09 12.99 -9.91
N LEU A 101 -0.53 12.98 -8.65
CA LEU A 101 0.38 12.91 -7.49
C LEU A 101 1.19 11.60 -7.47
N GLY A 102 0.59 10.50 -7.94
CA GLY A 102 1.26 9.20 -8.05
C GLY A 102 2.09 9.04 -9.33
N ALA A 103 1.87 9.90 -10.33
CA ALA A 103 2.54 9.82 -11.62
C ALA A 103 4.02 10.22 -11.49
N LYS A 104 4.92 9.34 -11.93
CA LYS A 104 6.36 9.58 -11.92
C LYS A 104 6.83 9.88 -13.36
N PRO A 105 7.25 11.12 -13.68
CA PRO A 105 7.59 11.53 -15.05
C PRO A 105 8.67 10.68 -15.72
N ARG A 106 9.56 10.06 -14.93
CA ARG A 106 10.70 9.26 -15.41
C ARG A 106 10.49 7.75 -15.29
N ALA A 107 9.39 7.29 -14.69
CA ALA A 107 9.08 5.88 -14.57
C ALA A 107 7.87 5.57 -15.44
N ARG A 108 8.12 5.11 -16.67
CA ARG A 108 7.15 4.82 -17.73
C ARG A 108 6.17 3.67 -17.41
N ARG A 109 5.96 3.33 -16.14
CA ARG A 109 5.23 2.12 -15.71
C ARG A 109 3.73 2.30 -15.58
N PHE A 110 3.25 3.51 -15.27
CA PHE A 110 1.81 3.75 -15.09
C PHE A 110 1.48 5.22 -15.38
N THR A 111 0.57 5.45 -16.31
CA THR A 111 0.18 6.78 -16.80
C THR A 111 -1.25 7.14 -16.39
N LEU A 112 -1.64 8.40 -16.60
CA LEU A 112 -3.04 8.82 -16.40
C LEU A 112 -3.99 8.03 -17.32
N ASP A 113 -3.58 7.77 -18.57
CA ASP A 113 -4.38 6.99 -19.52
C ASP A 113 -4.54 5.53 -19.04
N ASP A 114 -3.54 4.95 -18.39
CA ASP A 114 -3.65 3.63 -17.76
C ASP A 114 -4.68 3.64 -16.63
N ALA A 115 -4.67 4.68 -15.79
CA ALA A 115 -5.67 4.84 -14.73
C ALA A 115 -7.08 4.97 -15.30
N HIS A 116 -7.27 5.80 -16.34
CA HIS A 116 -8.57 5.94 -17.02
C HIS A 116 -9.02 4.67 -17.74
N ARG A 117 -8.09 3.84 -18.23
CA ARG A 117 -8.41 2.55 -18.83
C ARG A 117 -8.88 1.53 -17.80
N LEU A 118 -8.30 1.53 -16.59
CA LEU A 118 -8.75 0.67 -15.49
C LEU A 118 -10.05 1.17 -14.86
N PHE A 119 -10.21 2.49 -14.74
CA PHE A 119 -11.37 3.14 -14.12
C PHE A 119 -11.96 4.22 -15.03
N PRO A 120 -12.72 3.85 -16.08
CA PRO A 120 -13.28 4.80 -17.05
C PRO A 120 -14.17 5.88 -16.41
N ALA A 121 -14.88 5.54 -15.33
CA ALA A 121 -15.72 6.48 -14.60
C ALA A 121 -14.94 7.68 -14.04
N LEU A 122 -13.66 7.51 -13.69
CA LEU A 122 -12.82 8.61 -13.19
C LEU A 122 -12.50 9.62 -14.29
N ARG A 123 -12.43 9.19 -15.56
CA ARG A 123 -12.16 10.07 -16.71
C ARG A 123 -13.27 11.10 -16.91
N GLU A 124 -14.51 10.68 -16.74
CA GLU A 124 -15.68 11.57 -16.83
C GLU A 124 -15.73 12.60 -15.69
N ARG A 125 -14.96 12.36 -14.62
CA ARG A 125 -14.92 13.15 -13.39
C ARG A 125 -13.60 13.88 -13.17
N ASP A 126 -12.72 13.95 -14.17
CA ASP A 126 -11.35 14.45 -14.05
C ASP A 126 -11.26 15.84 -13.37
N ALA A 127 -12.20 16.73 -13.70
CA ALA A 127 -12.27 18.09 -13.18
C ALA A 127 -13.04 18.22 -11.85
N VAL A 128 -13.73 17.16 -11.41
CA VAL A 128 -14.51 17.15 -10.18
C VAL A 128 -13.58 17.04 -8.98
N LYS A 129 -13.89 17.77 -7.90
CA LYS A 129 -13.19 17.63 -6.62
C LYS A 129 -13.41 16.24 -6.05
N ALA A 130 -12.32 15.57 -5.66
CA ALA A 130 -12.37 14.16 -5.27
C ALA A 130 -13.26 13.91 -4.03
N GLY A 131 -13.40 14.91 -3.15
CA GLY A 131 -14.32 14.83 -2.01
C GLY A 131 -15.81 14.80 -2.38
N ALA A 132 -16.19 15.16 -3.61
CA ALA A 132 -17.57 15.10 -4.11
C ALA A 132 -17.92 13.74 -4.74
N LEU A 133 -16.95 12.84 -4.88
CA LEU A 133 -17.18 11.48 -5.36
C LEU A 133 -17.89 10.63 -4.30
N SER A 134 -18.66 9.64 -4.75
CA SER A 134 -19.19 8.59 -3.86
C SER A 134 -18.06 7.77 -3.24
N GLY A 135 -18.32 7.10 -2.11
CA GLY A 135 -17.28 6.31 -1.42
C GLY A 135 -16.71 5.15 -2.24
N GLY A 136 -17.47 4.61 -3.21
CA GLY A 136 -16.97 3.62 -4.17
C GLY A 136 -16.07 4.26 -5.22
N GLU A 137 -16.43 5.45 -5.72
CA GLU A 137 -15.60 6.22 -6.65
C GLU A 137 -14.30 6.72 -6.01
N GLN A 138 -14.30 7.04 -4.71
CA GLN A 138 -13.08 7.39 -3.98
C GLN A 138 -12.15 6.19 -3.74
N GLN A 139 -12.66 4.97 -3.83
CA GLN A 139 -11.89 3.74 -3.61
C GLN A 139 -11.18 3.26 -4.89
N MET A 140 -11.71 3.63 -6.05
CA MET A 140 -11.11 3.39 -7.37
C MET A 140 -9.86 4.26 -7.55
#